data_AF-A0A1I1SD06-F1
#
_entry.id   AF-A0A1I1SD06-F1
#
_cell.length_a   1.000
_cell.length_b   1.000
_cell.length_c   1.000
_cell.angle_alpha   90.00
_cell.angle_beta   90.00
_cell.angle_gamma   90.00
#
_symmetry.space_group_name_H-M   'P 1'
#
loop_
_entity.id
_entity.type
_entity.pdbx_description
1 polymer ?
#
loop_
_entity_poly.entity_id
_entity_poly.type
_entity_poly.pdbx_seq_one_letter_code
_entity_poly.pdbx_strand_id
1 'polypeptide(L)'
;MPFTLDDAFTRAGQLAMLGWAALILLPRWRRVSAALAGWIIPALLSLGYAVLIAVYWHDAKGGFSSLDSVAALFASKPLLLAGWVHYLAFDLVLGNWILRRSQAEGIPHWLMLPVLPLTFLFGPFGFVTYLLLEACFRLAREDRIARLQARLPAWLPDLELEPRLTAAAFAMLALAVPTVFAWLIDSRQFQGVDTWIKPLKFELSVAFYLLTLALFLPLAGERFRASWLGRYMVWPVIVPIVLEVLYIAWRASRVEASHYNRDDWTGIALYSLMGVGAVMFTIAPGFLAYGLARRDAAPMPEVVRWSLIAGLALTCVFGLASGAILSASATGHYVGIIPDAHRTLPFFGWSLTIGDLRIAHFLGLHALQIIPAIGVALWFATRQSRAGLVALGTVSAAYAAVTATALVAALQARPLLGLG
;
A
#
# COMPACT_ATOMS: atom_id res chain seq x y z
N MET A 1 28.88 -45.09 1.86
CA MET A 1 29.55 -44.04 1.06
C MET A 1 29.87 -42.88 1.97
N PRO A 2 31.00 -42.17 1.78
CA PRO A 2 31.32 -40.99 2.59
C PRO A 2 30.23 -39.92 2.42
N PHE A 3 29.87 -39.26 3.52
CA PHE A 3 28.87 -38.20 3.55
C PHE A 3 29.39 -36.98 2.78
N THR A 4 28.70 -36.58 1.70
CA THR A 4 29.15 -35.47 0.85
C THR A 4 28.60 -34.11 1.32
N LEU A 5 29.18 -33.02 0.84
CA LEU A 5 28.64 -31.67 1.09
C LEU A 5 27.24 -31.47 0.49
N ASP A 6 26.95 -32.14 -0.63
CA ASP A 6 25.64 -32.07 -1.28
C ASP A 6 24.57 -32.86 -0.48
N ASP A 7 24.97 -33.96 0.16
CA ASP A 7 24.11 -34.66 1.13
C ASP A 7 23.82 -33.77 2.35
N ALA A 8 24.83 -33.07 2.85
CA ALA A 8 24.70 -32.14 3.97
C ALA A 8 23.75 -30.98 3.62
N PHE A 9 23.90 -30.38 2.43
CA PHE A 9 22.99 -29.36 1.89
C PHE A 9 21.54 -29.86 1.86
N THR A 10 21.32 -31.05 1.27
CA THR A 10 19.99 -31.62 1.11
C THR A 10 19.31 -31.87 2.46
N ARG A 11 20.03 -32.48 3.41
CA ARG A 11 19.51 -32.78 4.75
C ARG A 11 19.25 -31.52 5.57
N ALA A 12 20.13 -30.52 5.49
CA ALA A 12 19.93 -29.24 6.16
C ALA A 12 18.66 -28.56 5.63
N GLY A 13 18.45 -28.55 4.32
CA GLY A 13 17.23 -28.02 3.69
C GLY A 13 15.98 -28.76 4.14
N GLN A 14 15.98 -30.10 4.11
CA GLN A 14 14.85 -30.92 4.57
C GLN A 14 14.51 -30.63 6.05
N LEU A 15 15.53 -30.53 6.90
CA LEU A 15 15.34 -30.26 8.32
C LEU A 15 14.73 -28.86 8.54
N ALA A 16 15.23 -27.84 7.84
CA ALA A 16 14.65 -26.50 7.88
C ALA A 16 13.18 -26.49 7.41
N MET A 17 12.87 -27.19 6.32
CA MET A 17 11.51 -27.31 5.78
C MET A 17 10.54 -27.94 6.78
N LEU A 18 10.98 -28.93 7.57
CA LEU A 18 10.17 -29.51 8.66
C LEU A 18 9.86 -28.47 9.73
N GLY A 19 10.83 -27.62 10.08
CA GLY A 19 10.63 -26.51 11.01
C GLY A 19 9.60 -25.51 10.50
N TRP A 20 9.71 -25.08 9.25
CA TRP A 20 8.76 -24.16 8.61
C TRP A 20 7.36 -24.76 8.48
N ALA A 21 7.26 -26.03 8.09
CA ALA A 21 6.00 -26.75 8.05
C ALA A 21 5.34 -26.79 9.44
N ALA A 22 6.12 -27.00 10.51
CA ALA A 22 5.60 -26.95 11.87
C ALA A 22 5.06 -25.56 12.24
N LEU A 23 5.70 -24.48 11.82
CA LEU A 23 5.21 -23.11 12.05
C LEU A 23 3.92 -22.81 11.28
N ILE A 24 3.82 -23.25 10.02
CA ILE A 24 2.68 -22.92 9.14
C ILE A 24 1.47 -23.81 9.42
N LEU A 25 1.68 -25.13 9.58
CA LEU A 25 0.61 -26.13 9.61
C LEU A 25 0.12 -26.44 11.03
N LEU A 26 0.90 -26.14 12.08
CA LEU A 26 0.55 -26.46 13.46
C LEU A 26 0.33 -25.21 14.34
N PRO A 27 -0.52 -24.23 13.95
CA PRO A 27 -0.69 -22.99 14.70
C PRO A 27 -1.30 -23.18 16.09
N ARG A 28 -2.02 -24.30 16.31
CA ARG A 28 -2.65 -24.65 17.59
C ARG A 28 -1.68 -25.37 18.54
N TRP A 29 -0.66 -26.05 18.03
CA TRP A 29 0.28 -26.86 18.83
C TRP A 29 1.53 -26.08 19.18
N ARG A 30 1.33 -24.91 19.81
CA ARG A 30 2.34 -23.88 20.04
C ARG A 30 3.62 -24.39 20.70
N ARG A 31 3.52 -25.35 21.63
CA ARG A 31 4.69 -25.92 22.31
C ARG A 31 5.55 -26.78 21.38
N VAL A 32 4.90 -27.58 20.53
CA VAL A 32 5.58 -28.48 19.59
C VAL A 32 6.25 -27.67 18.50
N SER A 33 5.53 -26.75 17.87
CA SER A 33 6.10 -25.88 16.84
C SER A 33 7.22 -25.00 17.39
N ALA A 34 7.05 -24.43 18.60
CA ALA A 34 8.10 -23.64 19.23
C ALA A 34 9.33 -24.46 19.65
N ALA A 35 9.17 -25.73 20.03
CA ALA A 35 10.30 -26.57 20.35
C ALA A 35 11.09 -26.94 19.09
N LEU A 36 10.38 -27.46 18.08
CA LEU A 36 10.98 -27.88 16.81
C LEU A 36 11.66 -26.73 16.08
N ALA A 37 10.92 -25.66 15.80
CA ALA A 37 11.42 -24.52 15.03
C ALA A 37 12.18 -23.49 15.87
N GLY A 38 11.97 -23.45 17.19
CA GLY A 38 12.60 -22.44 18.04
C GLY A 38 13.97 -22.82 18.59
N TRP A 39 14.25 -24.11 18.81
CA TRP A 39 15.55 -24.50 19.35
C TRP A 39 16.06 -25.87 18.89
N ILE A 40 15.23 -26.89 18.68
CA ILE A 40 15.73 -28.23 18.29
C ILE A 40 16.38 -28.19 16.91
N ILE A 41 15.62 -27.81 15.88
CA ILE A 41 16.12 -27.77 14.50
C ILE A 41 17.22 -26.71 14.33
N PRO A 42 17.04 -25.46 14.80
CA PRO A 42 18.10 -24.47 14.73
C PRO A 42 19.39 -24.88 15.44
N ALA A 43 19.32 -25.56 16.59
CA ALA A 43 20.52 -26.02 17.29
C ALA A 43 21.26 -27.11 16.49
N LEU A 44 20.53 -28.06 15.89
CA LEU A 44 21.12 -29.09 15.02
C LEU A 44 21.80 -28.46 13.79
N LEU A 45 21.13 -27.52 13.13
CA LEU A 45 21.71 -26.77 12.00
C LEU A 45 22.94 -25.97 12.44
N SER A 46 22.87 -25.29 13.59
CA SER A 46 23.97 -24.49 14.15
C SER A 46 25.17 -25.35 14.55
N LEU A 47 24.94 -26.57 15.04
CA LEU A 47 26.01 -27.52 15.31
C LEU A 47 26.70 -27.96 14.01
N GLY A 48 25.91 -28.24 12.97
CA GLY A 48 26.44 -28.52 11.62
C GLY A 48 27.26 -27.35 11.06
N TYR A 49 26.77 -26.12 11.22
CA TYR A 49 27.50 -24.90 10.88
C TYR A 49 28.83 -24.78 11.65
N ALA A 50 28.81 -25.02 12.97
CA ALA A 50 30.00 -24.94 13.80
C ALA A 50 31.08 -25.94 13.36
N VAL A 51 30.69 -27.16 12.97
CA VAL A 51 31.60 -28.16 12.41
C VAL A 51 32.19 -27.68 11.08
N LEU A 52 31.37 -27.15 10.16
CA LEU A 52 31.84 -26.63 8.88
C LEU A 52 32.86 -25.50 9.06
N ILE A 53 32.61 -24.56 9.98
CA ILE A 53 33.56 -23.49 10.29
C ILE A 53 34.83 -24.05 10.92
N ALA A 54 34.71 -24.92 11.94
CA ALA A 54 35.88 -25.48 12.61
C ALA A 54 36.83 -26.23 11.66
N VAL A 55 36.28 -26.92 10.66
CA VAL A 55 37.05 -27.72 9.70
C VAL A 55 37.58 -26.88 8.54
N TYR A 56 36.79 -25.98 7.96
CA TYR A 56 37.12 -25.35 6.67
C TYR A 56 37.53 -23.87 6.77
N TRP A 57 37.46 -23.25 7.95
CA TRP A 57 37.75 -21.82 8.09
C TRP A 57 39.23 -21.46 7.86
N HIS A 58 40.16 -22.36 8.19
CA HIS A 58 41.59 -22.06 8.02
C HIS A 58 42.01 -21.87 6.56
N ASP A 59 41.25 -22.44 5.61
CA ASP A 59 41.48 -22.31 4.17
C ASP A 59 40.64 -21.18 3.52
N ALA A 60 39.92 -20.40 4.32
CA ALA A 60 39.06 -19.33 3.83
C ALA A 60 39.90 -18.24 3.14
N LYS A 61 39.53 -17.92 1.89
CA LYS A 61 40.08 -16.78 1.15
C LYS A 61 39.02 -15.68 1.10
N GLY A 62 39.32 -14.52 1.67
CA GLY A 62 38.38 -13.39 1.73
C GLY A 62 38.19 -12.87 3.14
N GLY A 63 37.08 -12.17 3.36
CA GLY A 63 36.79 -11.48 4.62
C GLY A 63 35.58 -10.57 4.52
N PHE A 64 35.34 -9.78 5.57
CA PHE A 64 34.13 -8.94 5.70
C PHE A 64 34.37 -7.45 5.44
N SER A 65 35.52 -7.08 4.88
CA SER A 65 35.92 -5.68 4.64
C SER A 65 35.42 -5.09 3.32
N SER A 66 35.04 -5.92 2.35
CA SER A 66 34.48 -5.49 1.06
C SER A 66 33.56 -6.55 0.47
N LEU A 67 32.70 -6.16 -0.47
CA LEU A 67 31.82 -7.09 -1.18
C LEU A 67 32.61 -8.19 -1.91
N ASP A 68 33.72 -7.82 -2.55
CA ASP A 68 34.61 -8.79 -3.23
C ASP A 68 35.22 -9.79 -2.24
N SER A 69 35.57 -9.32 -1.04
CA SER A 69 36.12 -10.19 0.01
C SER A 69 35.07 -11.18 0.52
N VAL A 70 33.80 -10.76 0.62
CA VAL A 70 32.70 -11.65 0.97
C VAL A 70 32.44 -12.65 -0.17
N ALA A 71 32.43 -12.19 -1.42
CA ALA A 71 32.27 -13.08 -2.58
C ALA A 71 33.36 -14.16 -2.63
N ALA A 72 34.60 -13.83 -2.27
CA ALA A 72 35.69 -14.80 -2.19
C ALA A 72 35.45 -15.90 -1.15
N LEU A 73 34.85 -15.57 0.01
CA LEU A 73 34.46 -16.58 1.01
C LEU A 73 33.43 -17.56 0.43
N PHE A 74 32.43 -17.04 -0.28
CA PHE A 74 31.36 -17.84 -0.89
C PHE A 74 31.79 -18.60 -2.16
N ALA A 75 32.98 -18.34 -2.71
CA ALA A 75 33.56 -19.16 -3.78
C ALA A 75 34.00 -20.55 -3.28
N SER A 76 34.21 -20.72 -1.97
CA SER A 76 34.51 -22.00 -1.33
C SER A 76 33.21 -22.78 -1.06
N LYS A 77 33.04 -23.97 -1.67
CA LYS A 77 31.84 -24.81 -1.48
C LYS A 77 31.50 -25.10 -0.01
N PRO A 78 32.46 -25.50 0.87
CA PRO A 78 32.16 -25.70 2.29
C PRO A 78 31.70 -24.43 3.01
N LEU A 79 32.27 -23.27 2.70
CA LEU A 79 31.89 -22.00 3.34
C LEU A 79 30.57 -21.46 2.79
N LEU A 80 30.29 -21.68 1.50
CA LEU A 80 28.98 -21.44 0.91
C LEU A 80 27.90 -22.29 1.59
N LEU A 81 28.16 -23.58 1.82
CA LEU A 81 27.27 -24.44 2.59
C LEU A 81 27.10 -23.93 4.03
N ALA A 82 28.18 -23.52 4.70
CA ALA A 82 28.09 -22.95 6.03
C ALA A 82 27.19 -21.70 6.04
N GLY A 83 27.38 -20.78 5.10
CA GLY A 83 26.51 -19.61 4.93
C GLY A 83 25.05 -19.99 4.67
N TRP A 84 24.80 -21.02 3.86
CA TRP A 84 23.44 -21.52 3.62
C TRP A 84 22.79 -22.08 4.89
N VAL A 85 23.50 -22.94 5.63
CA VAL A 85 23.02 -23.52 6.90
C VAL A 85 22.79 -22.42 7.94
N HIS A 86 23.63 -21.38 7.95
CA HIS A 86 23.43 -20.19 8.79
C HIS A 86 22.09 -19.52 8.50
N TYR A 87 21.76 -19.25 7.22
CA TYR A 87 20.46 -18.68 6.84
C TYR A 87 19.30 -19.58 7.28
N LEU A 88 19.37 -20.89 6.99
CA LEU A 88 18.33 -21.84 7.39
C LEU A 88 18.08 -21.87 8.90
N ALA A 89 19.14 -21.81 9.71
CA ALA A 89 19.04 -21.84 11.16
C ALA A 89 18.43 -20.56 11.72
N PHE A 90 18.98 -19.40 11.35
CA PHE A 90 18.59 -18.11 11.93
C PHE A 90 17.23 -17.64 11.41
N ASP A 91 16.91 -17.85 10.13
CA ASP A 91 15.60 -17.49 9.59
C ASP A 91 14.48 -18.31 10.24
N LEU A 92 14.75 -19.59 10.58
CA LEU A 92 13.78 -20.42 11.28
C LEU A 92 13.57 -19.96 12.73
N VAL A 93 14.65 -19.57 13.44
CA VAL A 93 14.54 -18.95 14.78
C VAL A 93 13.71 -17.68 14.71
N LEU A 94 13.98 -16.83 13.71
CA LEU A 94 13.25 -15.59 13.46
C LEU A 94 11.77 -15.86 13.15
N GLY A 95 11.47 -16.82 12.26
CA GLY A 95 10.11 -17.24 11.94
C GLY A 95 9.33 -17.72 13.17
N ASN A 96 9.98 -18.50 14.04
CA ASN A 96 9.39 -18.91 15.31
C ASN A 96 9.16 -17.72 16.26
N TRP A 97 10.12 -16.80 16.37
CA TRP A 97 9.98 -15.59 17.17
C TRP A 97 8.80 -14.73 16.68
N ILE A 98 8.73 -14.50 15.37
CA ILE A 98 7.65 -13.77 14.69
C ILE A 98 6.30 -14.40 15.00
N LEU A 99 6.16 -15.72 14.82
CA LEU A 99 4.89 -16.41 15.05
C LEU A 99 4.46 -16.37 16.51
N ARG A 100 5.39 -16.56 17.46
CA ARG A 100 5.06 -16.50 18.90
C ARG A 100 4.62 -15.11 19.31
N ARG A 101 5.29 -14.09 18.79
CA ARG A 101 4.95 -12.70 19.08
C ARG A 101 3.63 -12.31 18.45
N SER A 102 3.36 -12.71 17.21
CA SER A 102 2.05 -12.51 16.57
C SER A 102 0.92 -13.18 17.35
N GLN A 103 1.14 -14.37 17.90
CA GLN A 103 0.19 -15.07 18.76
C GLN A 103 -0.04 -14.38 20.10
N ALA A 104 1.01 -13.83 20.73
CA ALA A 104 0.89 -13.04 21.96
C ALA A 104 0.09 -11.76 21.72
N GLU A 105 0.31 -11.15 20.56
CA GLU A 105 -0.47 -10.02 20.08
C GLU A 105 -1.84 -10.44 19.54
N GLY A 106 -2.24 -11.72 19.48
CA GLY A 106 -3.54 -12.12 18.95
C GLY A 106 -3.77 -11.77 17.47
N ILE A 107 -2.71 -11.65 16.67
CA ILE A 107 -2.82 -11.49 15.21
C ILE A 107 -3.29 -12.82 14.60
N PRO A 108 -4.35 -12.83 13.77
CA PRO A 108 -4.85 -14.03 13.12
C PRO A 108 -3.79 -14.75 12.28
N HIS A 109 -3.73 -16.08 12.38
CA HIS A 109 -2.72 -16.89 11.68
C HIS A 109 -2.76 -16.74 10.15
N TRP A 110 -3.93 -16.50 9.57
CA TRP A 110 -4.06 -16.33 8.12
C TRP A 110 -3.28 -15.12 7.59
N LEU A 111 -3.09 -14.07 8.40
CA LEU A 111 -2.23 -12.93 8.08
C LEU A 111 -0.74 -13.27 8.16
N MET A 112 -0.39 -14.31 8.91
CA MET A 112 0.99 -14.81 9.01
C MET A 112 1.36 -15.75 7.86
N LEU A 113 0.38 -16.31 7.15
CA LEU A 113 0.62 -17.19 6.01
C LEU A 113 1.44 -16.55 4.87
N PRO A 114 1.31 -15.26 4.53
CA PRO A 114 2.26 -14.61 3.63
C PRO A 114 3.58 -14.22 4.31
N VAL A 115 3.55 -13.84 5.59
CA VAL A 115 4.74 -13.36 6.33
C VAL A 115 5.76 -14.48 6.57
N LEU A 116 5.31 -15.70 6.90
CA LEU A 116 6.21 -16.81 7.22
C LEU A 116 7.01 -17.29 6.00
N PRO A 117 6.41 -17.58 4.83
CA PRO A 117 7.16 -17.86 3.61
C PRO A 117 8.07 -16.69 3.18
N LEU A 118 7.64 -15.45 3.41
CA LEU A 118 8.48 -14.29 3.13
C LEU A 118 9.71 -14.24 4.03
N THR A 119 9.55 -14.60 5.31
CA THR A 119 10.67 -14.73 6.25
C THR A 119 11.56 -15.91 5.87
N PHE A 120 11.00 -17.00 5.36
CA PHE A 120 11.79 -18.14 4.89
C PHE A 120 12.65 -17.81 3.67
N LEU A 121 12.09 -17.09 2.68
CA LEU A 121 12.80 -16.77 1.44
C LEU A 121 13.69 -15.52 1.58
N PHE A 122 13.25 -14.57 2.40
CA PHE A 122 13.81 -13.23 2.55
C PHE A 122 13.70 -12.78 4.01
N GLY A 123 14.45 -13.42 4.92
CA GLY A 123 14.41 -13.20 6.38
C GLY A 123 14.16 -11.75 6.81
N PRO A 124 15.01 -10.79 6.43
CA PRO A 124 14.83 -9.38 6.77
C PRO A 124 13.52 -8.76 6.25
N PHE A 125 13.08 -9.15 5.04
CA PHE A 125 11.85 -8.64 4.46
C PHE A 125 10.63 -9.17 5.23
N GLY A 126 10.58 -10.48 5.50
CA GLY A 126 9.53 -11.06 6.35
C GLY A 126 9.46 -10.44 7.74
N PHE A 127 10.61 -10.14 8.35
CA PHE A 127 10.69 -9.43 9.63
C PHE A 127 10.11 -8.01 9.58
N VAL A 128 10.51 -7.21 8.59
CA VAL A 128 9.96 -5.86 8.42
C VAL A 128 8.45 -5.92 8.15
N THR A 129 7.99 -6.83 7.30
CA THR A 129 6.55 -7.04 7.05
C THR A 129 5.81 -7.38 8.35
N TYR A 130 6.38 -8.25 9.19
CA TYR A 130 5.81 -8.56 10.50
C TYR A 130 5.76 -7.32 11.41
N LEU A 131 6.82 -6.52 11.48
CA LEU A 131 6.84 -5.31 12.31
C LEU A 131 5.78 -4.29 11.87
N LEU A 132 5.59 -4.13 10.56
CA LEU A 132 4.54 -3.28 10.00
C LEU A 132 3.15 -3.82 10.36
N LEU A 133 2.95 -5.13 10.21
CA LEU A 133 1.68 -5.78 10.57
C LEU A 133 1.39 -5.63 12.07
N GLU A 134 2.38 -5.87 12.93
CA GLU A 134 2.28 -5.69 14.38
C GLU A 134 1.94 -4.24 14.74
N ALA A 135 2.64 -3.26 14.16
CA ALA A 135 2.37 -1.85 14.37
C ALA A 135 0.94 -1.47 13.96
N CYS A 136 0.48 -1.94 12.80
CA CYS A 136 -0.88 -1.71 12.32
C CYS A 136 -1.92 -2.32 13.25
N PHE A 137 -1.71 -3.56 13.72
CA PHE A 137 -2.61 -4.24 14.64
C PHE A 137 -2.66 -3.59 16.02
N ARG A 138 -1.53 -3.06 16.50
CA ARG A 138 -1.47 -2.31 17.76
C ARG A 138 -2.15 -0.95 17.64
N LEU A 139 -1.90 -0.21 16.57
CA LEU A 139 -2.58 1.05 16.29
C LEU A 139 -4.10 0.85 16.14
N ALA A 140 -4.52 -0.27 15.54
CA ALA A 140 -5.93 -0.54 15.31
C ALA A 140 -6.69 -0.96 16.58
N ARG A 141 -6.00 -1.46 17.60
CA ARG A 141 -6.61 -2.00 18.83
C ARG A 141 -6.37 -1.18 20.08
N GLU A 142 -5.23 -0.52 20.17
CA GLU A 142 -4.94 0.36 21.29
C GLU A 142 -5.53 1.74 21.02
N ASP A 143 -6.01 2.41 22.07
CA ASP A 143 -6.36 3.84 22.09
C ASP A 143 -5.14 4.75 21.81
N ARG A 144 -4.08 4.28 21.14
CA ARG A 144 -2.93 5.10 20.73
C ARG A 144 -3.36 6.26 19.86
N ILE A 145 -4.33 6.05 18.98
CA ILE A 145 -4.92 7.11 18.17
C ILE A 145 -5.59 8.13 19.07
N ALA A 146 -6.38 7.69 20.06
CA ALA A 146 -6.95 8.59 21.08
C ALA A 146 -5.88 9.30 21.92
N ARG A 147 -4.77 8.65 22.26
CA ARG A 147 -3.63 9.26 22.98
C ARG A 147 -2.83 10.24 22.12
N LEU A 148 -2.67 9.97 20.82
CA LEU A 148 -2.07 10.89 19.85
C LEU A 148 -2.99 12.11 19.66
N GLN A 149 -4.30 11.89 19.56
CA GLN A 149 -5.31 12.94 19.52
C GLN A 149 -5.32 13.79 20.80
N ALA A 150 -5.16 13.18 21.97
CA ALA A 150 -5.04 13.91 23.24
C ALA A 150 -3.81 14.85 23.32
N ARG A 151 -2.84 14.71 22.41
CA ARG A 151 -1.70 15.64 22.28
C ARG A 151 -1.96 16.77 21.27
N LEU A 152 -3.05 16.70 20.51
CA LEU A 152 -3.42 17.78 19.60
C LEU A 152 -3.93 18.99 20.38
N PRO A 153 -3.73 20.22 19.87
CA PRO A 153 -4.26 21.42 20.50
C PRO A 153 -5.77 21.35 20.70
N ALA A 154 -6.27 21.85 21.84
CA ALA A 154 -7.69 21.81 22.23
C ALA A 154 -8.66 22.54 21.27
N TRP A 155 -8.14 23.26 20.26
CA TRP A 155 -8.93 23.89 19.20
C TRP A 155 -9.19 22.97 18.00
N LEU A 156 -8.49 21.82 17.90
CA LEU A 156 -8.96 20.71 17.08
C LEU A 156 -10.09 20.02 17.85
N PRO A 157 -11.23 19.70 17.21
CA PRO A 157 -12.29 18.92 17.84
C PRO A 157 -11.77 17.60 18.41
N ASP A 158 -12.63 16.91 19.17
CA ASP A 158 -12.56 15.46 19.46
C ASP A 158 -12.57 14.66 18.15
N LEU A 159 -11.50 14.79 17.36
CA LEU A 159 -11.40 14.35 15.99
C LEU A 159 -11.08 12.86 16.01
N GLU A 160 -12.09 12.02 16.24
CA GLU A 160 -11.92 10.57 16.16
C GLU A 160 -11.46 10.19 14.75
N LEU A 161 -10.44 9.34 14.65
CA LEU A 161 -9.94 8.79 13.40
C LEU A 161 -10.31 7.32 13.39
N GLU A 162 -10.82 6.81 12.27
CA GLU A 162 -11.09 5.39 12.17
C GLU A 162 -9.76 4.62 12.19
N PRO A 163 -9.56 3.73 13.18
CA PRO A 163 -8.24 3.21 13.50
C PRO A 163 -7.66 2.28 12.43
N ARG A 164 -8.51 1.57 11.68
CA ARG A 164 -8.10 0.58 10.68
C ARG A 164 -7.67 1.28 9.39
N LEU A 165 -8.42 2.29 8.95
CA LEU A 165 -8.06 3.15 7.82
C LEU A 165 -6.78 3.93 8.11
N THR A 166 -6.63 4.44 9.33
CA THR A 166 -5.41 5.13 9.78
C THR A 166 -4.19 4.20 9.75
N ALA A 167 -4.34 2.98 10.28
CA ALA A 167 -3.27 1.97 10.25
C ALA A 167 -2.88 1.61 8.80
N ALA A 168 -3.85 1.42 7.91
CA ALA A 168 -3.59 1.15 6.49
C ALA A 168 -2.87 2.33 5.80
N ALA A 169 -3.22 3.57 6.13
CA ALA A 169 -2.53 4.74 5.60
C ALA A 169 -1.05 4.80 6.05
N PHE A 170 -0.79 4.54 7.33
CA PHE A 170 0.59 4.49 7.84
C PHE A 170 1.37 3.31 7.28
N ALA A 171 0.72 2.18 6.99
CA ALA A 171 1.35 1.08 6.27
C ALA A 171 1.82 1.53 4.87
N MET A 172 1.00 2.30 4.14
CA MET A 172 1.39 2.86 2.83
C MET A 172 2.56 3.83 2.93
N LEU A 173 2.56 4.72 3.92
CA LEU A 173 3.70 5.61 4.15
C LEU A 173 4.97 4.84 4.52
N ALA A 174 4.84 3.75 5.27
CA ALA A 174 5.98 2.90 5.59
C ALA A 174 6.49 2.12 4.37
N LEU A 175 5.62 1.70 3.45
CA LEU A 175 5.99 1.09 2.17
C LEU A 175 6.67 2.08 1.22
N ALA A 176 6.37 3.38 1.32
CA ALA A 176 7.07 4.40 0.56
C ALA A 176 8.58 4.47 0.85
N VAL A 177 9.01 4.07 2.06
CA VAL A 177 10.44 4.10 2.44
C VAL A 177 11.29 3.15 1.58
N PRO A 178 11.01 1.83 1.49
CA PRO A 178 11.75 0.95 0.58
C PRO A 178 11.57 1.33 -0.89
N THR A 179 10.42 1.86 -1.30
CA THR A 179 10.22 2.38 -2.68
C THR A 179 11.14 3.56 -2.99
N VAL A 180 11.37 4.47 -2.04
CA VAL A 180 12.36 5.55 -2.16
C VAL A 180 13.77 4.97 -2.24
N PHE A 181 14.13 3.98 -1.42
CA PHE A 181 15.45 3.33 -1.54
C PHE A 181 15.64 2.67 -2.90
N ALA A 182 14.61 1.98 -3.40
CA ALA A 182 14.63 1.37 -4.73
C ALA A 182 14.84 2.44 -5.82
N TRP A 183 14.10 3.56 -5.74
CA TRP A 183 14.28 4.71 -6.62
C TRP A 183 15.71 5.28 -6.59
N LEU A 184 16.36 5.30 -5.43
CA LEU A 184 17.73 5.84 -5.28
C LEU A 184 18.82 4.93 -5.86
N ILE A 185 18.57 3.62 -5.99
CA ILE A 185 19.59 2.64 -6.41
C ILE A 185 19.33 2.01 -7.79
N ASP A 186 18.10 2.10 -8.29
CA ASP A 186 17.69 1.50 -9.56
C ASP A 186 17.34 2.58 -10.58
N SER A 187 18.27 2.83 -11.50
CA SER A 187 18.13 3.87 -12.53
C SER A 187 17.31 3.44 -13.75
N ARG A 188 16.67 2.26 -13.72
CA ARG A 188 15.89 1.76 -14.86
C ARG A 188 14.63 2.61 -15.06
N GLN A 189 14.34 2.89 -16.34
CA GLN A 189 13.19 3.70 -16.73
C GLN A 189 12.12 2.87 -17.42
N PHE A 190 10.87 3.24 -17.20
CA PHE A 190 9.71 2.77 -17.95
C PHE A 190 9.04 3.96 -18.63
N GLN A 191 8.99 3.96 -19.97
CA GLN A 191 8.42 5.06 -20.78
C GLN A 191 9.07 6.44 -20.50
N GLY A 192 10.39 6.48 -20.35
CA GLY A 192 11.15 7.73 -20.14
C GLY A 192 11.05 8.33 -18.74
N VAL A 193 10.40 7.63 -17.80
CA VAL A 193 10.34 8.00 -16.38
C VAL A 193 10.89 6.86 -15.55
N ASP A 194 11.53 7.18 -14.43
CA ASP A 194 12.00 6.19 -13.47
C ASP A 194 10.87 5.23 -13.02
N THR A 195 11.18 3.93 -12.98
CA THR A 195 10.17 2.89 -12.77
C THR A 195 9.50 2.95 -11.38
N TRP A 196 10.20 3.48 -10.36
CA TRP A 196 9.74 3.52 -8.98
C TRP A 196 8.90 4.75 -8.64
N ILE A 197 8.89 5.77 -9.52
CA ILE A 197 8.08 6.99 -9.33
C ILE A 197 6.58 6.69 -9.31
N LYS A 198 6.12 5.72 -10.11
CA LYS A 198 4.69 5.35 -10.15
C LYS A 198 4.26 4.70 -8.83
N PRO A 199 4.90 3.63 -8.32
CA PRO A 199 4.60 3.09 -6.99
C PRO A 199 4.58 4.16 -5.90
N LEU A 200 5.59 5.05 -5.86
CA LEU A 200 5.69 6.09 -4.83
C LEU A 200 4.50 7.06 -4.85
N LYS A 201 4.09 7.50 -6.04
CA LYS A 201 2.90 8.35 -6.21
C LYS A 201 1.63 7.66 -5.72
N PHE A 202 1.48 6.37 -5.98
CA PHE A 202 0.35 5.58 -5.51
C PHE A 202 0.37 5.43 -3.99
N GLU A 203 1.48 5.05 -3.38
CA GLU A 203 1.61 4.92 -1.92
C GLU A 203 1.25 6.21 -1.19
N LEU A 204 1.79 7.35 -1.62
CA LEU A 204 1.52 8.66 -1.03
C LEU A 204 0.06 9.10 -1.22
N SER A 205 -0.48 8.94 -2.43
CA SER A 205 -1.86 9.32 -2.74
C SER A 205 -2.87 8.45 -1.98
N VAL A 206 -2.64 7.13 -1.93
CA VAL A 206 -3.47 6.18 -1.19
C VAL A 206 -3.42 6.46 0.31
N ALA A 207 -2.24 6.76 0.87
CA ALA A 207 -2.13 7.15 2.27
C ALA A 207 -2.99 8.38 2.58
N PHE A 208 -2.91 9.42 1.74
CA PHE A 208 -3.72 10.63 1.89
C PHE A 208 -5.22 10.37 1.74
N TYR A 209 -5.61 9.52 0.79
CA TYR A 209 -6.99 9.08 0.59
C TYR A 209 -7.54 8.33 1.82
N LEU A 210 -6.78 7.34 2.33
CA LEU A 210 -7.17 6.56 3.50
C LEU A 210 -7.27 7.42 4.76
N LEU A 211 -6.35 8.37 4.98
CA LEU A 211 -6.44 9.34 6.08
C LEU A 211 -7.67 10.25 5.95
N THR A 212 -8.02 10.66 4.73
CA THR A 212 -9.22 11.45 4.48
C THR A 212 -10.48 10.67 4.89
N LEU A 213 -10.59 9.40 4.49
CA LEU A 213 -11.71 8.56 4.89
C LEU A 213 -11.71 8.23 6.39
N ALA A 214 -10.53 8.00 6.98
CA ALA A 214 -10.37 7.76 8.40
C ALA A 214 -10.89 8.95 9.23
N LEU A 215 -10.68 10.17 8.73
CA LEU A 215 -11.17 11.39 9.33
C LEU A 215 -12.69 11.57 9.20
N PHE A 216 -13.26 11.25 8.03
CA PHE A 216 -14.68 11.52 7.77
C PHE A 216 -15.62 10.44 8.28
N LEU A 217 -15.18 9.17 8.33
CA LEU A 217 -16.05 8.05 8.70
C LEU A 217 -16.64 8.17 10.13
N PRO A 218 -15.89 8.59 11.17
CA PRO A 218 -16.44 8.78 12.51
C PRO A 218 -17.50 9.89 12.60
N LEU A 219 -17.52 10.83 11.66
CA LEU A 219 -18.54 11.88 11.59
C LEU A 219 -19.92 11.35 11.14
N ALA A 220 -19.98 10.14 10.57
CA ALA A 220 -21.23 9.49 10.23
C ALA A 220 -21.87 8.80 11.45
N GLY A 221 -23.20 8.74 11.46
CA GLY A 221 -23.95 8.18 12.58
C GLY A 221 -23.61 6.71 12.87
N GLU A 222 -23.74 6.30 14.14
CA GLU A 222 -23.47 4.92 14.57
C GLU A 222 -24.27 3.88 13.78
N ARG A 223 -25.53 4.18 13.45
CA ARG A 223 -26.38 3.26 12.66
C ARG A 223 -25.83 3.07 11.24
N PHE A 224 -25.26 4.11 10.64
CA PHE A 224 -24.58 3.98 9.34
C PHE A 224 -23.30 3.17 9.49
N ARG A 225 -22.45 3.46 10.48
CA ARG A 225 -21.22 2.71 10.73
C ARG A 225 -21.47 1.22 10.99
N ALA A 226 -22.57 0.89 11.68
CA ALA A 226 -23.03 -0.48 11.93
C ALA A 226 -23.74 -1.13 10.74
N SER A 227 -24.09 -0.38 9.68
CA SER A 227 -24.71 -0.92 8.47
C SER A 227 -23.69 -1.63 7.56
N TRP A 228 -24.17 -2.32 6.53
CA TRP A 228 -23.28 -2.93 5.54
C TRP A 228 -22.45 -1.88 4.77
N LEU A 229 -23.02 -0.69 4.50
CA LEU A 229 -22.32 0.43 3.86
C LEU A 229 -21.20 0.99 4.75
N GLY A 230 -21.46 1.12 6.06
CA GLY A 230 -20.43 1.54 7.01
C GLY A 230 -19.29 0.53 7.12
N ARG A 231 -19.62 -0.77 7.16
CA ARG A 231 -18.61 -1.85 7.15
C ARG A 231 -17.83 -1.92 5.84
N TYR A 232 -18.45 -1.54 4.72
CA TYR A 232 -17.80 -1.48 3.40
C TYR A 232 -16.63 -0.50 3.39
N MET A 233 -16.71 0.59 4.16
CA MET A 233 -15.69 1.64 4.19
C MET A 233 -14.31 1.18 4.68
N VAL A 234 -14.22 -0.01 5.28
CA VAL A 234 -12.98 -0.51 5.86
C VAL A 234 -12.33 -1.55 4.94
N TRP A 235 -12.74 -2.81 4.99
CA TRP A 235 -12.01 -3.88 4.32
C TRP A 235 -12.18 -3.90 2.80
N PRO A 236 -13.40 -3.68 2.24
CA PRO A 236 -13.58 -3.48 0.81
C PRO A 236 -12.85 -2.26 0.22
N VAL A 237 -12.33 -1.35 1.05
CA VAL A 237 -11.45 -0.26 0.61
C VAL A 237 -9.97 -0.65 0.77
N ILE A 238 -9.58 -1.10 1.96
CA ILE A 238 -8.19 -1.40 2.32
C ILE A 238 -7.62 -2.56 1.50
N VAL A 239 -8.36 -3.66 1.35
CA VAL A 239 -7.84 -4.86 0.69
C VAL A 239 -7.52 -4.61 -0.80
N PRO A 240 -8.44 -4.12 -1.64
CA PRO A 240 -8.13 -3.91 -3.04
C PRO A 240 -7.04 -2.86 -3.25
N ILE A 241 -7.04 -1.77 -2.48
CA ILE A 241 -6.05 -0.70 -2.66
C ILE A 241 -4.63 -1.16 -2.29
N VAL A 242 -4.50 -2.00 -1.25
CA VAL A 242 -3.21 -2.62 -0.89
C VAL A 242 -2.74 -3.55 -2.01
N LEU A 243 -3.62 -4.42 -2.51
CA LEU A 243 -3.27 -5.35 -3.58
C LEU A 243 -2.86 -4.62 -4.86
N GLU A 244 -3.54 -3.52 -5.19
CA GLU A 244 -3.20 -2.67 -6.33
C GLU A 244 -1.80 -2.05 -6.19
N VAL A 245 -1.48 -1.46 -5.04
CA VAL A 245 -0.14 -0.89 -4.80
C VAL A 245 0.95 -1.95 -4.89
N LEU A 246 0.74 -3.13 -4.28
CA LEU A 246 1.69 -4.24 -4.34
C LEU A 246 1.88 -4.74 -5.78
N TYR A 247 0.80 -4.85 -6.56
CA TYR A 247 0.87 -5.22 -7.97
C TYR A 247 1.64 -4.18 -8.81
N ILE A 248 1.39 -2.89 -8.58
CA ILE A 248 2.10 -1.80 -9.25
C ILE A 248 3.60 -1.86 -8.93
N ALA A 249 3.98 -2.04 -7.67
CA ALA A 249 5.38 -2.17 -7.26
C ALA A 249 6.05 -3.42 -7.86
N TRP A 250 5.34 -4.55 -7.91
CA TRP A 250 5.86 -5.78 -8.53
C TRP A 250 6.14 -5.60 -10.03
N ARG A 251 5.23 -4.97 -10.78
CA ARG A 251 5.45 -4.67 -12.21
C ARG A 251 6.56 -3.64 -12.41
N ALA A 252 6.68 -2.64 -11.53
CA ALA A 252 7.80 -1.69 -11.55
C ALA A 252 9.16 -2.38 -11.38
N SER A 253 9.28 -3.35 -10.46
CA SER A 253 10.54 -4.10 -10.27
C SER A 253 11.04 -4.83 -11.53
N ARG A 254 10.11 -5.12 -12.45
CA ARG A 254 10.34 -5.81 -13.73
C ARG A 254 10.41 -4.84 -14.92
N VAL A 255 10.24 -3.54 -14.69
CA VAL A 255 10.17 -2.51 -15.74
C VAL A 255 9.02 -2.81 -16.72
N GLU A 256 7.87 -3.16 -16.17
CA GLU A 256 6.71 -3.60 -16.93
C GLU A 256 5.47 -2.72 -16.67
N ALA A 257 4.56 -2.67 -17.63
CA ALA A 257 3.29 -1.98 -17.47
C ALA A 257 2.42 -2.68 -16.41
N SER A 258 1.85 -1.93 -15.46
CA SER A 258 0.77 -2.43 -14.59
C SER A 258 -0.62 -2.16 -15.15
N HIS A 259 -0.80 -1.04 -15.86
CA HIS A 259 -2.03 -0.64 -16.52
C HIS A 259 -1.92 -0.90 -18.02
N TYR A 260 -3.03 -1.28 -18.67
CA TYR A 260 -3.07 -1.65 -20.10
C TYR A 260 -2.17 -2.84 -20.47
N ASN A 261 -1.68 -3.57 -19.47
CA ASN A 261 -0.88 -4.77 -19.68
C ASN A 261 -1.74 -5.90 -20.22
N ARG A 262 -1.53 -6.23 -21.50
CA ARG A 262 -2.26 -7.29 -22.21
C ARG A 262 -1.31 -8.31 -22.83
N ASP A 263 -0.09 -8.38 -22.32
CA ASP A 263 0.98 -9.20 -22.90
C ASP A 263 0.74 -10.70 -22.66
N ASP A 264 0.15 -11.04 -21.51
CA ASP A 264 -0.20 -12.42 -21.14
C ASP A 264 -1.51 -12.49 -20.31
N TRP A 265 -1.97 -13.71 -20.04
CA TRP A 265 -3.20 -13.95 -19.29
C TRP A 265 -3.13 -13.43 -17.83
N THR A 266 -1.94 -13.45 -17.22
CA THR A 266 -1.74 -12.99 -15.85
C THR A 266 -1.85 -11.46 -15.79
N GLY A 267 -1.24 -10.78 -16.76
CA GLY A 267 -1.33 -9.34 -16.94
C GLY A 267 -2.76 -8.87 -17.15
N ILE A 268 -3.52 -9.56 -18.02
CA ILE A 268 -4.93 -9.26 -18.26
C ILE A 268 -5.77 -9.46 -16.99
N ALA A 269 -5.56 -10.57 -16.28
CA ALA A 269 -6.31 -10.89 -15.06
C ALA A 269 -6.02 -9.88 -13.94
N LEU A 270 -4.75 -9.56 -13.69
CA LEU A 270 -4.35 -8.60 -12.66
C LEU A 270 -4.77 -7.17 -13.00
N TYR A 271 -4.68 -6.76 -14.27
CA TYR A 271 -5.19 -5.47 -14.73
C TYR A 271 -6.72 -5.38 -14.53
N SER A 272 -7.45 -6.45 -14.82
CA SER A 272 -8.91 -6.50 -14.63
C SER A 272 -9.28 -6.45 -13.14
N LEU A 273 -8.57 -7.19 -12.29
CA LEU A 273 -8.77 -7.20 -10.85
C LEU A 273 -8.48 -5.82 -10.24
N MET A 274 -7.43 -5.15 -10.70
CA MET A 274 -7.11 -3.78 -10.34
C MET A 274 -8.26 -2.84 -10.72
N GLY A 275 -8.85 -2.98 -11.91
CA GLY A 275 -10.05 -2.22 -12.31
C GLY A 275 -11.25 -2.43 -11.38
N VAL A 276 -11.51 -3.68 -10.96
CA VAL A 276 -12.54 -3.99 -9.95
C VAL A 276 -12.22 -3.32 -8.62
N GLY A 277 -10.96 -3.43 -8.16
CA GLY A 277 -10.48 -2.78 -6.95
C GLY A 277 -10.67 -1.25 -6.99
N ALA A 278 -10.31 -0.63 -8.12
CA ALA A 278 -10.48 0.79 -8.37
C ALA A 278 -11.93 1.23 -8.23
N VAL A 279 -12.88 0.49 -8.79
CA VAL A 279 -14.32 0.77 -8.60
C VAL A 279 -14.71 0.62 -7.12
N MET A 280 -14.22 -0.42 -6.44
CA MET A 280 -14.57 -0.70 -5.05
C MET A 280 -14.15 0.43 -4.10
N PHE A 281 -12.91 0.93 -4.19
CA PHE A 281 -12.53 2.05 -3.33
C PHE A 281 -13.08 3.39 -3.82
N THR A 282 -13.32 3.58 -5.13
CA THR A 282 -13.82 4.87 -5.67
C THR A 282 -15.32 5.08 -5.42
N ILE A 283 -16.12 4.03 -5.22
CA ILE A 283 -17.53 4.16 -4.83
C ILE A 283 -17.71 4.45 -3.33
N ALA A 284 -16.71 4.10 -2.52
CA ALA A 284 -16.77 4.25 -1.06
C ALA A 284 -17.07 5.69 -0.58
N PRO A 285 -16.49 6.76 -1.18
CA PRO A 285 -16.87 8.14 -0.89
C PRO A 285 -18.38 8.38 -1.04
N GLY A 286 -19.03 7.79 -2.05
CA GLY A 286 -20.49 7.92 -2.24
C GLY A 286 -21.29 7.30 -1.09
N PHE A 287 -20.85 6.15 -0.57
CA PHE A 287 -21.47 5.53 0.61
C PHE A 287 -21.30 6.40 1.85
N LEU A 288 -20.13 6.99 2.04
CA LEU A 288 -19.88 7.89 3.16
C LEU A 288 -20.66 9.20 3.03
N ALA A 289 -20.81 9.74 1.82
CA ALA A 289 -21.67 10.90 1.55
C ALA A 289 -23.11 10.62 1.97
N TYR A 290 -23.64 9.44 1.63
CA TYR A 290 -24.94 8.98 2.12
C TYR A 290 -24.99 8.91 3.65
N GLY A 291 -23.96 8.35 4.29
CA GLY A 291 -23.84 8.30 5.75
C GLY A 291 -23.90 9.68 6.41
N LEU A 292 -23.19 10.67 5.87
CA LEU A 292 -23.16 12.04 6.36
C LEU A 292 -24.44 12.82 6.05
N ALA A 293 -25.23 12.41 5.06
CA ALA A 293 -26.54 13.00 4.77
C ALA A 293 -27.64 12.57 5.76
N ARG A 294 -27.41 11.52 6.57
CA ARG A 294 -28.40 11.02 7.53
C ARG A 294 -28.54 11.90 8.76
N ARG A 295 -29.75 11.97 9.33
CA ARG A 295 -30.05 12.83 10.49
C ARG A 295 -29.23 12.50 11.75
N ASP A 296 -28.76 11.26 11.87
CA ASP A 296 -27.95 10.77 12.99
C ASP A 296 -26.44 10.99 12.84
N ALA A 297 -25.99 11.69 11.79
CA ALA A 297 -24.60 12.12 11.66
C ALA A 297 -24.21 13.14 12.74
N ALA A 298 -22.91 13.25 13.03
CA ALA A 298 -22.38 14.14 14.04
C ALA A 298 -22.81 15.60 13.80
N PRO A 299 -23.14 16.36 14.87
CA PRO A 299 -23.54 17.75 14.73
C PRO A 299 -22.37 18.60 14.24
N MET A 300 -22.59 19.39 13.19
CA MET A 300 -21.60 20.31 12.62
C MET A 300 -22.30 21.42 11.82
N PRO A 301 -21.62 22.54 11.52
CA PRO A 301 -22.18 23.59 10.67
C PRO A 301 -22.64 23.07 9.31
N GLU A 302 -23.77 23.55 8.81
CA GLU A 302 -24.37 23.08 7.55
C GLU A 302 -23.41 23.19 6.37
N VAL A 303 -22.65 24.29 6.29
CA VAL A 303 -21.65 24.52 5.24
C VAL A 303 -20.59 23.42 5.25
N VAL A 304 -20.07 23.06 6.44
CA VAL A 304 -19.07 21.99 6.58
C VAL A 304 -19.68 20.65 6.16
N ARG A 305 -20.87 20.33 6.67
CA ARG A 305 -21.57 19.09 6.35
C ARG A 305 -21.80 18.93 4.85
N TRP A 306 -22.35 19.93 4.20
CA TRP A 306 -22.63 19.88 2.77
C TRP A 306 -21.36 19.89 1.93
N SER A 307 -20.27 20.48 2.41
CA SER A 307 -18.98 20.42 1.71
C SER A 307 -18.38 19.01 1.71
N LEU A 308 -18.51 18.28 2.83
CA LEU A 308 -18.14 16.86 2.92
C LEU A 308 -18.97 16.02 1.95
N ILE A 309 -20.30 16.18 1.98
CA ILE A 309 -21.22 15.43 1.12
C ILE A 309 -20.93 15.73 -0.35
N ALA A 310 -20.79 17.01 -0.73
CA ALA A 310 -20.53 17.41 -2.11
C ALA A 310 -19.17 16.90 -2.60
N GLY A 311 -18.10 17.07 -1.82
CA GLY A 311 -16.76 16.58 -2.20
C GLY A 311 -16.71 15.06 -2.39
N LEU A 312 -17.32 14.30 -1.48
CA LEU A 312 -17.41 12.85 -1.55
C LEU A 312 -18.28 12.37 -2.73
N ALA A 313 -19.43 13.03 -2.96
CA ALA A 313 -20.31 12.70 -4.08
C ALA A 313 -19.65 13.01 -5.44
N LEU A 314 -19.02 14.18 -5.58
CA LEU A 314 -18.27 14.55 -6.78
C LEU A 314 -17.12 13.58 -7.03
N THR A 315 -16.42 13.13 -5.98
CA THR A 315 -15.38 12.10 -6.09
C THR A 315 -15.93 10.80 -6.63
N CYS A 316 -17.05 10.33 -6.07
CA CYS A 316 -17.68 9.10 -6.54
C CYS A 316 -18.10 9.22 -8.01
N VAL A 317 -18.76 10.31 -8.40
CA VAL A 317 -19.29 10.50 -9.76
C VAL A 317 -18.16 10.71 -10.76
N PHE A 318 -17.33 11.73 -10.57
CA PHE A 318 -16.28 12.06 -11.53
C PHE A 318 -15.14 11.05 -11.50
N GLY A 319 -14.79 10.50 -10.33
CA GLY A 319 -13.78 9.45 -10.21
C GLY A 319 -14.17 8.19 -10.98
N LEU A 320 -15.40 7.69 -10.80
CA LEU A 320 -15.88 6.51 -11.55
C LEU A 320 -16.02 6.80 -13.04
N ALA A 321 -16.61 7.95 -13.43
CA ALA A 321 -16.82 8.28 -14.83
C ALA A 321 -15.49 8.44 -15.59
N SER A 322 -14.56 9.25 -15.06
CA SER A 322 -13.25 9.46 -15.68
C SER A 322 -12.39 8.20 -15.64
N GLY A 323 -12.45 7.40 -14.56
CA GLY A 323 -11.73 6.13 -14.45
C GLY A 323 -12.21 5.09 -15.46
N ALA A 324 -13.53 5.00 -15.68
CA ALA A 324 -14.09 4.11 -16.71
C ALA A 324 -13.64 4.53 -18.12
N ILE A 325 -13.68 5.82 -18.42
CA ILE A 325 -13.21 6.37 -19.71
C ILE A 325 -11.70 6.10 -19.89
N LEU A 326 -10.91 6.34 -18.86
CA LEU A 326 -9.46 6.08 -18.85
C LEU A 326 -9.16 4.60 -19.11
N SER A 327 -9.86 3.69 -18.43
CA SER A 327 -9.69 2.25 -18.58
C SER A 327 -10.11 1.72 -19.96
N ALA A 328 -11.12 2.35 -20.57
CA ALA A 328 -11.63 1.98 -21.89
C ALA A 328 -10.76 2.51 -23.04
N SER A 329 -9.88 3.47 -22.78
CA SER A 329 -9.04 4.08 -23.80
C SER A 329 -8.04 3.08 -24.41
N ALA A 330 -8.03 2.98 -25.73
CA ALA A 330 -7.14 2.09 -26.48
C ALA A 330 -5.70 2.64 -26.57
N THR A 331 -5.53 3.95 -26.48
CA THR A 331 -4.24 4.65 -26.62
C THR A 331 -3.62 5.03 -25.28
N GLY A 332 -4.08 4.41 -24.19
CA GLY A 332 -3.68 4.78 -22.83
C GLY A 332 -4.34 6.09 -22.38
N HIS A 333 -3.63 6.92 -21.62
CA HIS A 333 -4.20 8.15 -21.07
C HIS A 333 -4.20 9.36 -22.02
N TYR A 334 -3.47 9.27 -23.14
CA TYR A 334 -3.42 10.32 -24.14
C TYR A 334 -4.50 10.11 -25.22
N VAL A 335 -5.07 11.22 -25.68
CA VAL A 335 -6.10 11.26 -26.73
C VAL A 335 -5.65 12.20 -27.84
N GLY A 336 -5.71 11.71 -29.08
CA GLY A 336 -5.25 12.42 -30.28
C GLY A 336 -3.95 11.87 -30.86
N ILE A 337 -3.35 12.62 -31.78
CA ILE A 337 -2.06 12.29 -32.39
C ILE A 337 -0.97 12.64 -31.38
N ILE A 338 -0.26 11.64 -30.88
CA ILE A 338 0.80 11.79 -29.87
C ILE A 338 2.11 12.14 -30.60
N PRO A 339 2.67 13.35 -30.43
CA PRO A 339 3.98 13.68 -31.00
C PRO A 339 5.09 12.91 -30.28
N ASP A 340 6.20 12.63 -30.96
CA ASP A 340 7.36 11.92 -30.38
C ASP A 340 7.94 12.62 -29.14
N ALA A 341 7.87 13.96 -29.12
CA ALA A 341 8.16 14.78 -27.95
C ALA A 341 7.09 15.84 -27.79
N HIS A 342 6.46 15.87 -26.61
CA HIS A 342 5.51 16.92 -26.27
C HIS A 342 5.77 17.50 -24.89
N ARG A 343 5.39 18.77 -24.72
CA ARG A 343 5.54 19.47 -23.44
C ARG A 343 4.59 18.85 -22.43
N THR A 344 5.13 18.55 -21.25
CA THR A 344 4.35 18.07 -20.12
C THR A 344 4.54 18.96 -18.91
N LEU A 345 3.54 19.00 -18.03
CA LEU A 345 3.64 19.67 -16.74
C LEU A 345 4.72 18.96 -15.90
N PRO A 346 5.73 19.69 -15.34
CA PRO A 346 6.72 19.09 -14.45
C PRO A 346 6.05 18.32 -13.32
N PHE A 347 6.70 17.24 -12.85
CA PHE A 347 6.23 16.34 -11.79
C PHE A 347 5.01 15.47 -12.14
N PHE A 348 3.95 16.04 -12.73
CA PHE A 348 2.73 15.31 -13.08
C PHE A 348 2.84 14.56 -14.41
N GLY A 349 3.62 15.09 -15.35
CA GLY A 349 3.77 14.53 -16.69
C GLY A 349 2.51 14.66 -17.55
N TRP A 350 1.57 15.54 -17.18
CA TRP A 350 0.35 15.79 -17.94
C TRP A 350 0.65 16.56 -19.21
N SER A 351 0.05 16.17 -20.34
CA SER A 351 0.31 16.87 -21.60
C SER A 351 -0.22 18.30 -21.60
N LEU A 352 0.59 19.20 -22.15
CA LEU A 352 0.24 20.59 -22.44
C LEU A 352 -0.07 20.82 -23.92
N THR A 353 -0.06 19.78 -24.76
CA THR A 353 -0.27 19.91 -26.22
C THR A 353 -1.35 18.99 -26.79
N ILE A 354 -1.67 17.90 -26.10
CA ILE A 354 -2.68 16.92 -26.51
C ILE A 354 -3.64 16.62 -25.36
N GLY A 355 -4.73 15.92 -25.66
CA GLY A 355 -5.69 15.48 -24.65
C GLY A 355 -5.06 14.51 -23.65
N ASP A 356 -5.27 14.76 -22.35
CA ASP A 356 -4.79 13.89 -21.27
C ASP A 356 -5.90 13.64 -20.24
N LEU A 357 -6.39 12.40 -20.22
CA LEU A 357 -7.52 11.98 -19.37
C LEU A 357 -7.18 12.04 -17.87
N ARG A 358 -5.89 12.05 -17.50
CA ARG A 358 -5.45 12.06 -16.09
C ARG A 358 -5.81 13.36 -15.39
N ILE A 359 -5.93 14.49 -16.10
CA ILE A 359 -6.25 15.79 -15.50
C ILE A 359 -7.67 15.75 -14.90
N ALA A 360 -8.65 15.33 -15.70
CA ALA A 360 -10.03 15.20 -15.25
C ALA A 360 -10.17 14.13 -14.16
N HIS A 361 -9.42 13.02 -14.29
CA HIS A 361 -9.42 11.98 -13.28
C HIS A 361 -8.85 12.46 -11.93
N PHE A 362 -7.75 13.21 -11.96
CA PHE A 362 -7.15 13.82 -10.77
C PHE A 362 -8.13 14.79 -10.08
N LEU A 363 -8.75 15.70 -10.84
CA LEU A 363 -9.77 16.61 -10.30
C LEU A 363 -10.96 15.82 -9.73
N GLY A 364 -11.45 14.83 -10.46
CA GLY A 364 -12.51 13.95 -9.96
C GLY A 364 -12.14 13.33 -8.62
N LEU A 365 -10.99 12.67 -8.53
CA LEU A 365 -10.53 11.98 -7.33
C LEU A 365 -10.22 12.91 -6.16
N HIS A 366 -9.87 14.18 -6.38
CA HIS A 366 -9.48 15.10 -5.30
C HIS A 366 -10.61 16.00 -4.78
N ALA A 367 -11.83 15.86 -5.31
CA ALA A 367 -12.98 16.60 -4.82
C ALA A 367 -13.26 16.34 -3.33
N LEU A 368 -13.01 15.13 -2.81
CA LEU A 368 -13.20 14.79 -1.40
C LEU A 368 -12.26 15.53 -0.45
N GLN A 369 -11.15 16.10 -0.94
CA GLN A 369 -10.26 16.91 -0.10
C GLN A 369 -10.48 18.40 -0.36
N ILE A 370 -10.57 18.79 -1.63
CA ILE A 370 -10.62 20.20 -2.02
C ILE A 370 -11.94 20.85 -1.58
N ILE A 371 -13.09 20.23 -1.86
CA ILE A 371 -14.39 20.82 -1.53
C ILE A 371 -14.57 20.97 -0.01
N PRO A 372 -14.23 19.98 0.84
CA PRO A 372 -14.29 20.16 2.29
C PRO A 372 -13.35 21.24 2.82
N ALA A 373 -12.12 21.32 2.30
CA ALA A 373 -11.17 22.36 2.71
C ALA A 373 -11.74 23.76 2.44
N ILE A 374 -12.36 23.96 1.27
CA ILE A 374 -13.04 25.21 0.92
C ILE A 374 -14.26 25.44 1.81
N GLY A 375 -15.06 24.42 2.09
CA GLY A 375 -16.24 24.53 2.97
C GLY A 375 -15.88 24.98 4.38
N VAL A 376 -14.79 24.44 4.95
CA VAL A 376 -14.25 24.87 6.24
C VAL A 376 -13.78 26.32 6.17
N ALA A 377 -13.05 26.72 5.12
CA ALA A 377 -12.62 28.11 4.93
C ALA A 377 -13.81 29.08 4.81
N LEU A 378 -14.83 28.73 4.03
CA LEU A 378 -16.07 29.51 3.88
C LEU A 378 -16.82 29.66 5.19
N TRP A 379 -16.89 28.58 5.99
CA TRP A 379 -17.50 28.63 7.32
C TRP A 379 -16.74 29.62 8.22
N PHE A 380 -15.42 29.56 8.26
CA PHE A 380 -14.62 30.48 9.07
C PHE A 380 -14.72 31.94 8.61
N ALA A 381 -14.78 32.18 7.29
CA ALA A 381 -14.85 33.52 6.72
C ALA A 381 -16.23 34.17 6.89
N THR A 382 -17.31 33.41 6.74
CA THR A 382 -18.68 33.96 6.76
C THR A 382 -19.33 33.86 8.13
N ARG A 383 -19.08 32.79 8.89
CA ARG A 383 -19.84 32.41 10.11
C ARG A 383 -21.36 32.44 9.93
N GLN A 384 -21.85 32.36 8.68
CA GLN A 384 -23.26 32.50 8.31
C GLN A 384 -23.66 31.36 7.38
N SER A 385 -24.60 30.52 7.81
CA SER A 385 -24.98 29.32 7.06
C SER A 385 -25.50 29.63 5.64
N ARG A 386 -26.40 30.61 5.49
CA ARG A 386 -27.02 30.90 4.19
C ARG A 386 -26.01 31.38 3.15
N ALA A 387 -25.20 32.39 3.48
CA ALA A 387 -24.17 32.92 2.58
C ALA A 387 -23.10 31.86 2.28
N GLY A 388 -22.67 31.12 3.30
CA GLY A 388 -21.71 30.02 3.14
C GLY A 388 -22.21 28.89 2.25
N LEU A 389 -23.50 28.51 2.34
CA LEU A 389 -24.10 27.49 1.51
C LEU A 389 -24.23 27.93 0.04
N VAL A 390 -24.61 29.19 -0.21
CA VAL A 390 -24.65 29.73 -1.58
C VAL A 390 -23.24 29.72 -2.18
N ALA A 391 -22.25 30.23 -1.45
CA ALA A 391 -20.85 30.22 -1.90
C ALA A 391 -20.33 28.80 -2.15
N LEU A 392 -20.62 27.86 -1.25
CA LEU A 392 -20.25 26.46 -1.40
C LEU A 392 -20.89 25.83 -2.65
N GLY A 393 -22.18 26.11 -2.89
CA GLY A 393 -22.89 25.63 -4.07
C GLY A 393 -22.26 26.15 -5.36
N THR A 394 -21.96 27.46 -5.40
CA THR A 394 -21.27 28.09 -6.53
C THR A 394 -19.89 27.46 -6.78
N VAL A 395 -19.07 27.30 -5.73
CA VAL A 395 -17.73 26.72 -5.88
C VAL A 395 -17.78 25.25 -6.27
N SER A 396 -18.68 24.46 -5.68
CA SER A 396 -18.83 23.05 -6.04
C SER A 396 -19.31 22.87 -7.49
N ALA A 397 -20.23 23.72 -7.94
CA ALA A 397 -20.68 23.73 -9.33
C ALA A 397 -19.55 24.16 -10.30
N ALA A 398 -18.78 25.19 -9.94
CA ALA A 398 -17.62 25.60 -10.73
C ALA A 398 -16.56 24.50 -10.81
N TYR A 399 -16.28 23.80 -9.70
CA TYR A 399 -15.36 22.67 -9.66
C TYR A 399 -15.82 21.52 -10.56
N ALA A 400 -17.11 21.17 -10.48
CA ALA A 400 -17.73 20.16 -11.33
C ALA A 400 -17.64 20.56 -12.82
N ALA A 401 -17.90 21.81 -13.15
CA ALA A 401 -17.79 22.34 -14.50
C ALA A 401 -16.34 22.26 -15.02
N VAL A 402 -15.36 22.71 -14.24
CA VAL A 402 -13.93 22.62 -14.61
C VAL A 402 -13.51 21.16 -14.83
N THR A 403 -13.96 20.25 -13.97
CA THR A 403 -13.66 18.81 -14.11
C THR A 403 -14.27 18.22 -15.37
N ALA A 404 -15.54 18.56 -15.66
CA ALA A 404 -16.22 18.15 -16.88
C ALA A 404 -15.58 18.75 -18.14
N THR A 405 -15.23 20.03 -18.12
CA THR A 405 -14.52 20.71 -19.22
C THR A 405 -13.15 20.08 -19.46
N ALA A 406 -12.41 19.75 -18.40
CA ALA A 406 -11.14 19.01 -18.53
C ALA A 406 -11.33 17.68 -19.26
N LEU A 407 -12.38 16.93 -18.90
CA LEU A 407 -12.69 15.64 -19.50
C LEU A 407 -13.09 15.79 -20.97
N VAL A 408 -13.99 16.72 -21.28
CA VAL A 408 -14.44 16.99 -22.65
C VAL A 408 -13.28 17.47 -23.52
N ALA A 409 -12.45 18.39 -23.01
CA ALA A 409 -11.27 18.86 -23.74
C ALA A 409 -10.30 17.71 -24.05
N ALA A 410 -10.02 16.85 -23.05
CA ALA A 410 -9.19 15.68 -23.26
C ALA A 410 -9.77 14.74 -24.32
N LEU A 411 -11.08 14.45 -24.27
CA LEU A 411 -11.77 13.62 -25.28
C LEU A 411 -11.76 14.24 -26.69
N GLN A 412 -11.68 15.56 -26.78
CA GLN A 412 -11.54 16.30 -28.04
C GLN A 412 -10.07 16.47 -28.48
N ALA A 413 -9.13 15.74 -27.86
CA ALA A 413 -7.70 15.84 -28.11
C ALA A 413 -7.11 17.25 -27.87
N ARG A 414 -7.74 18.07 -27.03
CA ARG A 414 -7.28 19.42 -26.69
C ARG A 414 -6.48 19.43 -25.39
N PRO A 415 -5.41 20.25 -25.30
CA PRO A 415 -4.61 20.38 -24.08
C PRO A 415 -5.36 21.10 -22.96
N LEU A 416 -4.96 20.83 -21.72
CA LEU A 416 -5.25 21.56 -20.47
C LEU A 416 -6.51 22.46 -20.49
N LEU A 417 -7.68 21.89 -20.12
CA LEU A 417 -8.98 22.59 -20.11
C LEU A 417 -9.45 23.15 -21.47
N GLY A 418 -8.79 22.79 -22.57
CA GLY A 418 -9.00 23.37 -23.90
C GLY A 418 -8.20 24.64 -24.17
N LEU A 419 -7.23 24.98 -23.30
CA LEU A 419 -6.35 26.12 -23.43
C LEU A 419 -4.98 25.66 -23.95
N GLY A 420 -4.75 25.82 -25.25
CA GLY A 420 -3.43 25.60 -25.84
C GLY A 420 -3.39 25.81 -27.33
#